data_AF-A0A6I3U7H4-F1
#
_entry.id   AF-A0A6I3U7H4-F1
#
_cell.length_a   1.000
_cell.length_b   1.000
_cell.length_c   1.000
_cell.angle_alpha   90.00
_cell.angle_beta   90.00
_cell.angle_gamma   90.00
#
_symmetry.space_group_name_H-M   'P 1'
#
loop_
_entity.id
_entity.type
_entity.pdbx_description
1 polymer ?
#
loop_
_entity_poly.entity_id
_entity_poly.type
_entity_poly.pdbx_seq_one_letter_code
_entity_poly.pdbx_strand_id
1 'polypeptide(L)' 'MNNLTLLKEYNFRDLGNHLTQTGQKIKPKTLFRSSKLFGISKIDVDLLQSYGITKVIDFRSANEIKKAPD' A
#
# COMPACT_ATOMS: atom_id res chain seq x y z
N MET A 1 -3.77 -2.18 -16.27
CA MET A 1 -3.23 -2.01 -14.89
C MET A 1 -2.20 -0.90 -14.97
N ASN A 2 -2.40 0.22 -14.27
CA ASN A 2 -1.33 1.20 -14.16
C ASN A 2 -0.37 0.67 -13.10
N ASN A 3 0.86 0.34 -13.50
CA ASN A 3 1.89 -0.09 -12.56
C ASN A 3 2.29 1.12 -11.71
N LEU A 4 1.85 1.11 -10.45
CA LEU A 4 2.39 1.98 -9.42
C LEU A 4 3.52 1.21 -8.76
N THR A 5 4.73 1.76 -8.79
CA THR A 5 5.92 1.09 -8.26
C THR A 5 6.51 1.96 -7.16
N LEU A 6 6.81 1.34 -6.03
CA LEU A 6 7.71 1.88 -5.02
C LEU A 6 9.09 1.24 -5.24
N LEU A 7 10.15 2.01 -5.05
CA LEU A 7 11.54 1.63 -5.31
C LEU A 7 12.06 0.58 -4.33
N LYS A 8 11.61 0.63 -3.08
CA LYS A 8 12.08 -0.26 -1.99
C LYS A 8 11.00 -1.19 -1.44
N GLU A 9 9.80 -1.13 -1.99
CA GLU A 9 8.65 -1.90 -1.52
C GLU A 9 8.20 -2.87 -2.62
N TYR A 10 7.92 -4.11 -2.22
CA TYR A 10 7.44 -5.13 -3.14
C TYR A 10 5.95 -5.34 -2.95
N ASN A 11 5.22 -5.53 -4.04
CA ASN A 11 3.79 -5.87 -4.01
C ASN A 11 2.88 -4.63 -3.75
N PHE A 12 3.39 -3.40 -3.84
CA PHE A 12 2.58 -2.18 -3.92
C PHE A 12 1.66 -2.20 -5.14
N ARG A 13 0.35 -2.02 -4.95
CA ARG A 13 -0.62 -1.83 -6.05
C ARG A 13 -1.93 -1.23 -5.57
N ASP A 14 -2.57 -0.50 -6.49
CA ASP A 14 -3.98 -0.11 -6.37
C ASP A 14 -4.87 -1.36 -6.53
N LEU A 15 -5.81 -1.56 -5.61
CA LEU A 15 -6.84 -2.59 -5.67
C LEU A 15 -8.13 -2.11 -6.34
N GLY A 16 -8.08 -0.96 -7.00
CA GLY A 16 -9.12 -0.46 -7.88
C GLY A 16 -9.58 -1.48 -8.92
N ASN A 17 -10.87 -1.43 -9.24
CA ASN A 17 -11.56 -2.29 -10.21
C ASN A 17 -11.64 -3.77 -9.86
N HIS A 18 -11.10 -4.22 -8.72
CA HIS A 18 -11.31 -5.58 -8.25
C HIS A 18 -12.79 -5.84 -7.99
N LEU A 19 -13.29 -6.97 -8.52
CA LEU A 19 -14.67 -7.39 -8.37
C LEU A 19 -14.89 -7.97 -6.97
N THR A 20 -15.91 -7.46 -6.28
CA THR A 20 -16.34 -7.97 -4.97
C THR A 20 -17.32 -9.12 -5.15
N GLN A 21 -17.53 -9.89 -4.09
CA GLN A 21 -18.51 -10.98 -4.07
C GLN A 21 -19.95 -10.50 -4.34
N THR A 22 -20.23 -9.21 -4.14
CA THR A 22 -21.53 -8.58 -4.42
C THR A 22 -21.67 -8.06 -5.86
N GLY A 23 -20.69 -8.31 -6.73
CA GLY A 23 -20.69 -7.85 -8.13
C GLY A 23 -20.28 -6.39 -8.32
N GLN A 24 -20.06 -5.63 -7.24
CA GLN A 24 -19.54 -4.26 -7.29
C GLN A 24 -18.02 -4.25 -7.47
N LYS A 25 -17.47 -3.15 -7.97
CA LYS A 25 -16.02 -2.96 -8.12
C LYS A 25 -15.48 -1.97 -7.09
N ILE A 26 -14.26 -2.22 -6.59
CA ILE A 26 -13.55 -1.26 -5.75
C ILE A 26 -13.27 0.01 -6.56
N LYS A 27 -13.55 1.18 -5.98
CA LYS A 27 -13.23 2.46 -6.61
C LYS A 27 -11.70 2.59 -6.77
N PRO A 28 -11.18 2.95 -7.96
CA PRO A 28 -9.76 3.18 -8.15
C PRO A 28 -9.17 4.23 -7.20
N LYS A 29 -7.88 4.11 -6.90
CA LYS A 29 -7.11 5.03 -6.04
C LYS A 29 -7.69 5.20 -4.63
N THR A 30 -8.41 4.21 -4.12
CA THR A 30 -9.07 4.26 -2.81
C THR A 30 -8.48 3.25 -1.82
N LEU A 31 -8.07 2.08 -2.31
CA LEU A 31 -7.50 1.03 -1.50
C LEU A 31 -6.22 0.52 -2.17
N PHE A 32 -5.12 0.62 -1.45
CA PHE A 32 -3.83 0.12 -1.88
C PHE A 32 -3.40 -1.03 -0.96
N ARG A 33 -2.53 -1.89 -1.46
CA ARG A 33 -1.82 -2.86 -0.63
C ARG A 33 -0.34 -2.81 -0.91
N SER A 34 0.44 -3.16 0.10
CA SER A 34 1.89 -3.37 0.06
C SER A 34 2.22 -4.64 0.86
N SER A 35 3.48 -5.05 0.84
CA SER A 35 4.12 -5.78 1.94
C SER A 35 4.39 -4.80 3.11
N LYS A 36 5.52 -4.96 3.82
CA LYS A 36 5.97 -4.04 4.88
C LYS A 36 6.52 -2.73 4.32
N LEU A 37 6.36 -1.63 5.06
CA LEU A 37 6.92 -0.33 4.72
C LEU A 37 8.26 -0.04 5.42
N PHE A 38 8.74 -0.96 6.26
CA PHE A 38 10.07 -0.84 6.86
C PHE A 38 11.18 -0.68 5.81
N GLY A 39 11.96 0.40 5.95
CA GLY A 39 13.14 0.67 5.13
C GLY A 39 12.84 1.24 3.74
N ILE A 40 11.62 1.74 3.52
CA ILE A 40 11.30 2.50 2.30
C ILE A 40 12.10 3.82 2.25
N SER A 41 12.38 4.29 1.04
CA SER A 41 13.15 5.52 0.83
C SER A 41 12.28 6.77 1.00
N LYS A 42 12.91 7.94 1.14
CA LYS A 42 12.19 9.23 1.10
C LYS A 42 11.38 9.41 -0.20
N ILE A 43 11.91 8.91 -1.31
CA ILE A 43 11.23 8.95 -2.61
C ILE A 43 9.95 8.11 -2.57
N ASP A 44 9.98 6.96 -1.91
CA ASP A 44 8.79 6.11 -1.74
C ASP A 44 7.71 6.81 -0.90
N VAL A 45 8.13 7.49 0.18
CA VAL A 45 7.21 8.30 1.00
C VAL A 45 6.56 9.41 0.17
N ASP A 46 7.34 10.10 -0.67
CA ASP A 46 6.83 11.16 -1.54
C ASP A 46 5.87 10.62 -2.61
N LEU A 47 6.14 9.42 -3.13
CA LEU A 47 5.22 8.72 -4.04
C LEU A 47 3.91 8.37 -3.34
N LEU A 48 3.96 7.80 -2.13
CA LEU A 48 2.77 7.50 -1.34
C LEU A 48 1.91 8.75 -1.07
N GLN A 49 2.55 9.88 -0.74
CA GLN A 49 1.88 11.17 -0.57
C GLN A 49 1.27 11.68 -1.87
N SER A 50 2.00 11.57 -2.99
CA SER A 50 1.49 11.97 -4.31
C SER A 50 0.27 11.16 -4.77
N TYR A 51 0.11 9.93 -4.28
CA TYR A 51 -1.07 9.10 -4.50
C TYR A 51 -2.26 9.48 -3.62
N GLY A 52 -2.09 10.42 -2.68
CA GLY A 52 -3.12 10.89 -1.76
C GLY A 52 -3.40 9.91 -0.60
N ILE A 53 -2.46 9.04 -0.28
CA ILE A 53 -2.60 8.10 0.84
C ILE A 53 -2.48 8.87 2.16
N THR A 54 -3.51 8.79 2.98
CA THR A 54 -3.61 9.52 4.27
C THR A 54 -3.70 8.61 5.48
N LYS A 55 -3.90 7.31 5.27
CA LYS A 55 -4.06 6.32 6.34
C LYS A 55 -3.33 5.03 5.99
N VAL A 56 -2.62 4.49 6.96
CA VAL A 56 -1.97 3.17 6.90
C VAL A 56 -2.62 2.29 7.96
N ILE A 57 -3.05 1.10 7.56
CA ILE A 57 -3.55 0.07 8.47
C ILE A 57 -2.50 -1.03 8.50
N ASP A 58 -1.77 -1.13 9.59
CA ASP A 58 -0.71 -2.13 9.77
C ASP A 58 -1.30 -3.41 10.38
N PHE A 59 -1.34 -4.48 9.58
CA PHE A 59 -1.85 -5.79 9.99
C PHE A 59 -0.78 -6.69 10.63
N ARG A 60 0.47 -6.22 10.75
CA ARG A 60 1.54 -6.99 11.38
C ARG A 60 1.29 -7.17 12.87
N SER A 61 1.77 -8.27 13.43
CA SER A 61 1.76 -8.46 14.88
C SER A 61 2.70 -7.45 15.56
N ALA A 62 2.46 -7.18 16.85
CA ALA A 62 3.32 -6.31 17.65
C ALA A 62 4.80 -6.74 17.62
N ASN A 63 5.08 -8.04 17.56
CA ASN A 63 6.45 -8.57 17.48
C ASN A 63 7.09 -8.31 16.11
N GLU A 64 6.34 -8.43 15.02
CA GLU A 64 6.82 -8.10 13.67
C GLU A 64 7.11 -6.60 13.53
N ILE A 65 6.24 -5.74 14.07
CA ILE A 65 6.45 -4.28 14.12
C ILE A 65 7.72 -3.95 14.91
N LYS A 66 7.91 -4.54 16.09
CA LYS A 66 9.11 -4.32 16.90
C LYS A 66 10.40 -4.71 16.18
N LYS A 67 10.37 -5.77 15.37
CA LYS A 67 11.52 -6.26 14.59
C LYS A 67 11.79 -5.43 13.33
N ALA A 68 10.78 -4.75 12.79
CA ALA A 68 10.85 -3.99 11.54
C ALA A 68 9.92 -2.76 11.61
N PRO A 69 10.27 -1.72 12.38
CA PRO A 69 9.43 -0.53 12.55
C PRO A 69 9.47 0.33 11.28
N ASP A 70 8.33 0.84 10.81
CA ASP A 70 8.28 1.67 9.59
C ASP A 70 9.06 2.98 9.72
#